data_AF-A0A1B5L151-F1
#
_entry.id   AF-A0A1B5L151-F1
#
_cell.length_a   1.000
_cell.length_b   1.000
_cell.length_c   1.000
_cell.angle_alpha   90.00
_cell.angle_beta   90.00
_cell.angle_gamma   90.00
#
_symmetry.space_group_name_H-M   'P 1'
#
loop_
_entity.id
_entity.type
_entity.pdbx_description
1 polymer ?
#
loop_
_entity_poly.entity_id
_entity_poly.type
_entity_poly.pdbx_seq_one_letter_code
_entity_poly.pdbx_strand_id
1 'polypeptide(L)'
;MAFPAIGDYNTGVCPESHPVAILSVFFEFFHNTNAIKDFNRLVWAHGDATGYGLHGDFLNGWSDQDALERAIATCTGARGVNDPGCSLNVGPNGPGRASRQPLERAAPTEDIGLQGPLDKLPGNNPVTP
;
A
#
# COMPACT_ATOMS: atom_id res chain seq x y z
N MET A 1 -9.68 16.83 11.21
CA MET A 1 -9.65 15.44 10.70
C MET A 1 -10.20 14.56 11.81
N ALA A 2 -11.14 13.65 11.52
CA ALA A 2 -11.72 12.75 12.52
C ALA A 2 -11.95 11.35 11.93
N PHE A 3 -11.85 10.33 12.77
CA PHE A 3 -12.26 8.96 12.43
C PHE A 3 -13.79 8.89 12.29
N PRO A 4 -14.36 7.97 11.48
CA PRO A 4 -15.80 7.78 11.39
C PRO A 4 -16.46 7.60 12.77
N ALA A 5 -17.61 8.25 12.97
CA ALA A 5 -18.39 8.16 14.21
C ALA A 5 -19.13 6.82 14.33
N ILE A 6 -19.45 6.19 13.19
CA ILE A 6 -20.14 4.91 13.10
C ILE A 6 -19.41 4.07 12.05
N GLY A 7 -19.20 2.78 12.31
CA GLY A 7 -18.59 1.85 11.37
C GLY A 7 -17.05 1.90 11.37
N ASP A 8 -16.45 1.68 10.20
CA ASP A 8 -15.00 1.58 10.02
C ASP A 8 -14.48 2.57 8.96
N TYR A 9 -13.18 2.49 8.66
CA TYR A 9 -12.50 3.38 7.73
C TYR A 9 -12.90 3.20 6.25
N ASN A 10 -13.57 2.10 5.88
CA ASN A 10 -13.99 1.81 4.50
C ASN A 10 -15.41 2.28 4.22
N THR A 11 -16.33 2.08 5.17
CA THR A 11 -17.78 2.36 4.97
C THR A 11 -18.41 3.16 6.09
N GLY A 12 -17.61 3.74 6.98
CA GLY A 12 -18.10 4.48 8.14
C GLY A 12 -18.74 5.83 7.81
N VAL A 13 -19.49 6.35 8.79
CA VAL A 13 -20.18 7.65 8.70
C VAL A 13 -19.35 8.72 9.39
N CYS A 14 -19.09 9.82 8.68
CA CYS A 14 -18.41 10.99 9.20
C CYS A 14 -19.17 11.61 10.38
N PRO A 15 -18.49 12.08 11.45
CA PRO A 15 -19.13 12.86 12.50
C PRO A 15 -19.62 14.21 11.96
N GLU A 16 -20.65 14.80 12.58
CA GLU A 16 -21.17 16.13 12.18
C GLU A 16 -20.10 17.23 12.24
N SER A 17 -19.13 17.12 13.15
CA SER A 17 -18.01 18.07 13.25
C SER A 17 -17.03 17.99 12.08
N HIS A 18 -17.04 16.89 11.31
CA HIS A 18 -16.18 16.65 10.16
C HIS A 18 -16.97 15.91 9.07
N PRO A 19 -17.97 16.56 8.43
CA PRO A 19 -19.00 15.88 7.64
C PRO A 19 -18.53 15.43 6.25
N VAL A 20 -17.28 15.71 5.88
CA VAL A 20 -16.71 15.40 4.57
C VAL A 20 -15.76 14.22 4.70
N ALA A 21 -16.06 13.14 3.99
CA ALA A 21 -15.15 12.02 3.84
C ALA A 21 -13.99 12.42 2.92
N ILE A 22 -12.77 12.16 3.37
CA ILE A 22 -11.56 12.30 2.58
C ILE A 22 -11.12 10.93 2.08
N LEU A 23 -10.50 10.88 0.90
CA LEU A 23 -9.93 9.64 0.39
C LEU A 23 -8.87 9.12 1.38
N SER A 24 -8.99 7.85 1.77
CA SER A 24 -7.96 7.12 2.50
C SER A 24 -7.13 6.28 1.52
N VAL A 25 -5.82 6.25 1.74
CA VAL A 25 -4.94 5.27 1.09
C VAL A 25 -4.73 4.14 2.09
N PHE A 26 -5.08 2.92 1.68
CA PHE A 26 -4.92 1.74 2.50
C PHE A 26 -3.71 0.92 2.02
N PHE A 27 -2.77 0.67 2.93
CA PHE A 27 -1.61 -0.18 2.68
C PHE A 27 -1.73 -1.45 3.54
N GLU A 28 -1.64 -2.60 2.89
CA GLU A 28 -1.69 -3.90 3.56
C GLU A 28 -0.43 -4.70 3.22
N PHE A 29 0.27 -5.17 4.26
CA PHE A 29 1.54 -5.89 4.12
C PHE A 29 1.42 -7.30 4.71
N PHE A 30 1.53 -8.31 3.85
CA PHE A 30 1.50 -9.71 4.26
C PHE A 30 2.91 -10.26 4.40
N HIS A 31 3.21 -10.81 5.57
CA HIS A 31 4.47 -11.50 5.85
C HIS A 31 4.18 -12.95 6.22
N ASN A 32 4.75 -13.89 5.46
CA ASN A 32 4.63 -15.31 5.79
C ASN A 32 5.58 -15.67 6.93
N THR A 33 5.07 -15.70 8.15
CA THR A 33 5.82 -16.02 9.37
C THR A 33 5.66 -17.47 9.82
N ASN A 34 4.98 -18.33 9.04
CA ASN A 34 4.61 -19.69 9.46
C ASN A 34 5.82 -20.58 9.82
N ALA A 35 6.98 -20.34 9.21
CA ALA A 35 8.20 -21.08 9.50
C ALA A 35 8.95 -20.58 10.76
N ILE A 36 8.53 -19.46 11.35
CA ILE A 36 9.23 -18.78 12.45
C ILE A 36 8.67 -19.30 13.78
N LYS A 37 9.48 -20.09 14.50
CA LYS A 37 9.08 -20.68 15.79
C LYS A 37 9.18 -19.69 16.96
N ASP A 38 10.10 -18.74 16.89
CA ASP A 38 10.39 -17.74 17.94
C ASP A 38 10.11 -16.32 17.42
N PHE A 39 8.83 -15.92 17.40
CA PHE A 39 8.32 -14.67 16.81
C PHE A 39 8.80 -13.37 17.47
N ASN A 40 9.53 -13.44 18.60
CA ASN A 40 10.00 -12.26 19.34
C ASN A 40 11.31 -11.65 18.81
N ARG A 41 11.74 -12.02 17.58
CA ARG A 41 13.00 -11.53 16.98
C ARG A 41 12.83 -11.13 15.51
N LEU A 42 11.72 -10.46 15.19
CA LEU A 42 11.53 -9.86 13.88
C LEU A 42 12.12 -8.45 13.88
N VAL A 43 12.92 -8.16 12.86
CA VAL A 43 13.49 -6.83 12.60
C VAL A 43 13.24 -6.50 11.14
N TRP A 44 12.99 -5.24 10.82
CA TRP A 44 12.93 -4.83 9.42
C TRP A 44 14.31 -4.90 8.78
N ALA A 45 14.38 -5.19 7.48
CA ALA A 45 15.66 -5.27 6.75
C ALA A 45 16.45 -3.95 6.74
N HIS A 46 15.80 -2.82 7.04
CA HIS A 46 16.45 -1.52 7.22
C HIS A 46 16.99 -1.28 8.65
N GLY A 47 16.97 -2.29 9.52
CA GLY A 47 17.56 -2.25 10.86
C GLY A 47 16.61 -1.90 11.99
N ASP A 48 15.37 -1.50 11.69
CA ASP A 48 14.39 -1.11 12.70
C ASP A 48 13.83 -2.30 13.49
N ALA A 49 14.14 -2.32 14.79
CA ALA A 49 13.64 -3.30 15.75
C ALA A 49 12.35 -2.88 16.48
N THR A 50 11.87 -1.65 16.26
CA THR A 50 10.67 -1.09 16.91
C THR A 50 9.41 -1.20 16.07
N GLY A 51 9.58 -1.17 14.75
CA GLY A 51 8.48 -1.12 13.78
C GLY A 51 8.03 0.29 13.41
N TYR A 52 8.63 1.34 13.97
CA TYR A 52 8.27 2.73 13.67
C TYR A 52 8.88 3.29 12.37
N GLY A 53 9.85 2.59 11.78
CA GLY A 53 10.49 2.99 10.53
C GLY A 53 9.68 2.63 9.27
N LEU A 54 8.73 1.70 9.38
CA LEU A 54 7.87 1.33 8.27
C LEU A 54 6.89 2.46 7.95
N HIS A 55 6.99 3.01 6.75
CA HIS A 55 6.04 3.96 6.20
C HIS A 55 5.71 3.58 4.75
N GLY A 56 4.57 4.08 4.26
CA GLY A 56 4.15 3.94 2.88
C GLY A 56 3.85 5.31 2.31
N ASP A 57 4.50 5.64 1.20
CA ASP A 57 4.27 6.88 0.48
C ASP A 57 3.39 6.63 -0.74
N PHE A 58 2.34 7.43 -0.88
CA PHE A 58 1.58 7.49 -2.12
C PHE A 58 2.10 8.66 -2.96
N LEU A 59 2.58 8.34 -4.16
CA LEU A 59 3.08 9.32 -5.11
C LEU A 59 2.19 9.33 -6.36
N ASN A 60 1.61 10.48 -6.69
CA ASN A 60 0.90 10.68 -7.94
C ASN A 60 1.89 11.10 -9.04
N GLY A 61 2.31 10.15 -9.88
CA GLY A 61 3.23 10.38 -11.00
C GLY A 61 2.57 10.43 -12.38
N TRP A 62 1.24 10.53 -12.45
CA TRP A 62 0.52 10.51 -13.73
C TRP A 62 0.64 11.85 -14.47
N SER A 63 0.74 11.83 -15.80
CA SER A 63 0.73 13.08 -16.58
C SER A 63 -0.60 13.84 -16.46
N ASP A 64 -1.67 13.10 -16.22
CA ASP A 64 -3.01 13.62 -15.97
C ASP A 64 -3.25 13.77 -14.46
N GLN A 65 -3.07 14.99 -13.96
CA GLN A 65 -3.12 15.31 -12.53
C GLN A 65 -4.53 15.21 -11.93
N ASP A 66 -5.56 15.31 -12.78
CA ASP A 66 -6.97 15.31 -12.38
C ASP A 66 -7.58 13.89 -12.42
N ALA A 67 -6.79 12.88 -12.79
CA ALA A 67 -7.26 11.51 -12.93
C ALA A 67 -7.85 10.95 -11.62
N LEU A 68 -7.21 11.23 -10.47
CA LEU A 68 -7.69 10.77 -9.17
C LEU A 68 -9.00 11.44 -8.78
N GLU A 69 -9.11 12.75 -9.00
CA GLU A 69 -10.31 13.51 -8.67
C GLU A 69 -11.51 13.02 -9.48
N ARG A 70 -11.34 12.84 -10.80
CA ARG A 70 -12.40 12.27 -11.64
C ARG A 70 -12.78 10.86 -11.22
N ALA A 71 -11.82 10.03 -10.83
CA ALA A 71 -12.10 8.69 -10.35
C ALA A 71 -12.92 8.71 -9.06
N ILE A 72 -12.58 9.58 -8.11
CA ILE A 72 -13.34 9.77 -6.86
C ILE A 72 -14.78 10.20 -7.15
N ALA A 73 -14.98 11.08 -8.14
CA ALA A 73 -16.31 11.56 -8.50
C ALA A 73 -17.17 10.52 -9.23
N THR A 74 -16.56 9.70 -10.09
CA THR A 74 -17.30 8.89 -11.08
C THR A 74 -17.29 7.39 -10.79
N CYS A 75 -16.32 6.87 -10.04
CA CYS A 75 -16.17 5.45 -9.74
C CYS A 75 -16.79 5.09 -8.38
N THR A 76 -18.01 5.57 -8.16
CA THR A 76 -18.72 5.48 -6.88
C THR A 76 -19.85 4.44 -6.91
N GLY A 77 -20.47 4.19 -5.76
CA GLY A 77 -21.61 3.26 -5.64
C GLY A 77 -21.22 1.78 -5.67
N ALA A 78 -22.21 0.90 -5.69
CA ALA A 78 -22.02 -0.54 -5.49
C ALA A 78 -21.18 -1.24 -6.58
N ARG A 79 -21.10 -0.66 -7.78
CA ARG A 79 -20.26 -1.19 -8.87
C ARG A 79 -18.82 -0.67 -8.83
N GLY A 80 -18.57 0.43 -8.11
CA GLY A 80 -17.25 1.04 -7.94
C GLY A 80 -16.52 1.25 -9.27
N VAL A 81 -15.28 0.76 -9.34
CA VAL A 81 -14.45 0.85 -10.57
C VAL A 81 -15.02 0.11 -11.78
N ASN A 82 -15.99 -0.81 -11.58
CA ASN A 82 -16.63 -1.54 -12.67
C ASN A 82 -17.90 -0.82 -13.19
N ASP A 83 -18.29 0.32 -12.61
CA ASP A 83 -19.41 1.10 -13.15
C ASP A 83 -19.06 1.61 -14.55
N PRO A 84 -19.90 1.43 -15.59
CA PRO A 84 -19.62 1.94 -16.94
C PRO A 84 -19.34 3.45 -17.00
N GLY A 85 -19.89 4.24 -16.07
CA GLY A 85 -19.65 5.68 -15.95
C GLY A 85 -18.35 6.06 -15.23
N CYS A 86 -17.62 5.09 -14.66
CA CYS A 86 -16.35 5.34 -13.99
C CYS A 86 -15.29 5.86 -14.98
N SER A 87 -14.63 6.95 -14.63
CA SER A 87 -13.61 7.61 -15.47
C SER A 87 -12.38 6.74 -15.73
N LEU A 88 -12.21 5.64 -14.98
CA LEU A 88 -11.12 4.69 -15.21
C LEU A 88 -11.42 3.70 -16.34
N ASN A 89 -12.63 3.67 -16.90
CA ASN A 89 -12.99 2.87 -18.08
C ASN A 89 -12.45 3.50 -19.37
N VAL A 90 -11.13 3.57 -19.50
CA VAL A 90 -10.44 4.24 -20.60
C VAL A 90 -10.18 3.34 -21.82
N GLY A 91 -10.65 2.09 -21.81
CA GLY A 91 -10.41 1.14 -22.91
C GLY A 91 -11.47 0.05 -23.04
N PRO A 92 -11.39 -0.76 -24.11
CA PRO A 92 -12.40 -1.79 -24.44
C PRO A 92 -12.52 -2.91 -23.38
N ASN A 93 -11.55 -3.00 -22.47
CA ASN A 93 -11.50 -3.99 -21.40
C ASN A 93 -11.95 -3.44 -20.03
N GLY A 94 -12.56 -2.25 -20.00
CA GLY A 94 -13.02 -1.60 -18.76
C GLY A 94 -11.88 -0.91 -18.01
N PRO A 95 -11.90 -0.89 -16.66
CA PRO A 95 -10.86 -0.23 -15.88
C PRO A 95 -9.52 -0.96 -16.06
N GLY A 96 -8.43 -0.20 -16.01
CA GLY A 96 -7.07 -0.76 -16.07
C GLY A 96 -6.86 -1.85 -15.01
N ARG A 97 -6.14 -2.91 -15.36
CA ARG A 97 -5.78 -3.99 -14.43
C ARG A 97 -4.30 -3.92 -14.13
N ALA A 98 -3.95 -4.21 -12.87
CA ALA A 98 -2.55 -4.41 -12.50
C ALA A 98 -1.96 -5.55 -13.33
N SER A 99 -0.74 -5.35 -13.79
CA SER A 99 0.03 -6.35 -14.55
C SER A 99 1.43 -6.43 -13.96
N ARG A 100 2.05 -7.61 -14.06
CA ARG A 100 3.46 -7.74 -13.69
C ARG A 100 4.29 -6.93 -14.67
N GLN A 101 5.11 -6.04 -14.13
CA GLN A 101 6.08 -5.29 -14.91
C GLN A 101 7.48 -5.86 -14.64
N PRO A 102 8.37 -5.89 -15.64
CA PRO A 102 9.78 -6.14 -15.38
C PRO A 102 10.33 -5.02 -14.50
N LEU A 103 11.28 -5.35 -13.63
CA LEU A 103 11.97 -4.34 -12.85
C LEU A 103 12.76 -3.43 -13.80
N GLU A 104 12.65 -2.11 -13.62
CA GLU A 104 13.43 -1.14 -14.40
C GLU A 104 14.93 -1.30 -14.15
N ARG A 105 15.30 -1.70 -12.93
CA ARG A 105 16.68 -2.03 -12.54
C ARG A 105 16.72 -3.38 -11.87
N ALA A 106 17.77 -4.14 -12.16
CA ALA A 106 18.04 -5.39 -11.46
C ALA A 106 18.25 -5.12 -9.97
N ALA A 107 17.88 -6.10 -9.13
CA ALA A 107 18.19 -6.05 -7.71
C ALA A 107 19.72 -5.97 -7.50
N PRO A 108 20.19 -5.29 -6.43
CA PRO A 108 21.60 -5.31 -6.06
C PRO A 108 22.14 -6.73 -5.95
N THR A 109 23.39 -6.93 -6.37
CA THR A 109 24.07 -8.23 -6.24
C THR A 109 24.58 -8.40 -4.81
N GLU A 110 23.71 -8.84 -3.92
CA GLU A 110 24.03 -9.16 -2.53
C GLU A 110 23.28 -10.41 -2.07
N ASP A 111 23.77 -11.03 -1.00
CA ASP A 111 23.04 -12.12 -0.35
C ASP A 111 21.86 -11.55 0.44
N ILE A 112 20.65 -11.89 0.01
CA ILE A 112 19.39 -11.49 0.65
C ILE A 112 18.70 -12.67 1.36
N GLY A 113 19.41 -13.79 1.54
CA GLY A 113 18.93 -14.93 2.31
C GLY A 113 18.00 -15.87 1.53
N LEU A 114 18.06 -15.86 0.19
CA LEU A 114 17.29 -16.79 -0.63
C LEU A 114 17.79 -18.24 -0.49
N GLN A 115 19.07 -18.42 -0.12
CA GLN A 115 19.73 -19.72 -0.03
C GLN A 115 20.02 -20.15 1.43
N GLY A 116 19.73 -19.29 2.41
CA GLY A 116 20.00 -19.60 3.81
C GLY A 116 20.01 -18.37 4.73
N PRO A 117 20.39 -18.56 6.00
CA PRO A 117 20.53 -17.48 6.96
C PRO A 117 21.63 -16.47 6.57
N LEU A 118 21.44 -15.23 6.97
CA LEU A 118 22.41 -14.14 6.77
C LEU A 118 23.14 -13.82 8.07
N ASP A 119 24.44 -13.48 7.98
CA ASP A 119 25.22 -12.97 9.12
C ASP A 119 24.90 -11.52 9.48
N LYS A 120 24.33 -10.76 8.54
CA LYS A 120 23.98 -9.34 8.65
C LYS A 120 22.78 -9.00 7.77
N LEU A 121 22.08 -7.92 8.07
CA LEU A 121 20.96 -7.48 7.25
C LEU A 121 21.44 -7.04 5.86
N PRO A 122 20.60 -7.21 4.81
CA PRO A 122 20.86 -6.64 3.48
C PRO A 122 21.22 -5.16 3.56
N GLY A 123 22.10 -4.70 2.67
CA GLY A 123 22.65 -3.35 2.70
C GLY A 123 23.69 -3.09 3.80
N ASN A 124 24.05 -4.10 4.60
CA ASN A 124 24.84 -3.94 5.84
C ASN A 124 24.16 -3.04 6.88
N ASN A 125 22.82 -3.02 6.91
CA ASN A 125 22.09 -2.18 7.86
C ASN A 125 22.32 -2.67 9.31
N PRO A 126 22.81 -1.81 10.22
CA PRO A 126 22.90 -2.17 11.63
C PRO A 126 21.51 -2.24 12.24
N VAL A 127 21.31 -3.13 13.22
CA VAL A 127 20.07 -3.15 13.99
C VAL A 127 20.08 -1.99 14.99
N THR A 128 19.06 -1.14 14.93
CA THR A 128 18.88 0.01 15.82
C THR A 128 17.55 -0.08 16.57
N PRO A 129 17.53 0.21 17.89
CA PRO A 129 16.30 0.44 18.64
C PRO A 129 15.64 1.78 18.29
#